data_AF-A0A8H5SQH1-F1
#
_entry.id   AF-A0A8H5SQH1-F1
#
_cell.length_a   1.000
_cell.length_b   1.000
_cell.length_c   1.000
_cell.angle_alpha   90.00
_cell.angle_beta   90.00
_cell.angle_gamma   90.00
#
_symmetry.space_group_name_H-M   'P 1'
#
loop_
_entity.id
_entity.type
_entity.pdbx_description
1 polymer ?
#
loop_
_entity_poly.entity_id
_entity_poly.type
_entity_poly.pdbx_seq_one_letter_code
_entity_poly.pdbx_strand_id
1 'polypeptide(L)'
;MRVRHSLQELCIRYENGDRILLENLIRAFRVIQSLPVNHEDSFFKIAGYHGEPFVREEPKNPDWWGGYCQHQTVLFPTWHRAYVYRLENALRNALPEAKDLAIPFWDECISYGTDDAPIPWIVTAKQLLFPVDGKTDNPLCSYKLQQGLVDDHNLKDPHRYNKPVDYQTVRYPLSGLVGNAKDKKKTEDHNSQYQNHEGNTKILNNNIKQWMDGTVEIKPDGNPKTKIPDTYSVFSRFQICLQAENYTIFSNKASMGQWIEERHQKPYYGVSLEEPHNAIHLAVGGFYQEGEYNASPIPGANGDMGENETAAFDPIFFLHHAFIDYTFWQWQLRHKCTTAGSLTIEAGKKGTTSMGNPVFKKGTTLDTDSPLAPFKQPNNEFYTSKDVTDIEKQLDYTYGPGSLDLFRTQGHYTLPADSGAHILHIYNISRSDYSGSFVIRTSVDLPNGNTVEIGREAVLSRWNVAGCANCQGHLNEDSFIAIDKDTMDILKGGEQDLQNIKFKVEIQSREVGGGWLGKPQHEPLVEFL
;
A
#
# COMPACT_ATOMS: atom_id res chain seq x y z
N MET A 1 -4.10 28.96 0.32
CA MET A 1 -4.44 27.54 0.27
C MET A 1 -4.12 26.96 -1.09
N ARG A 2 -3.21 25.99 -1.11
CA ARG A 2 -2.79 25.26 -2.31
C ARG A 2 -3.75 24.10 -2.59
N VAL A 3 -3.78 23.62 -3.83
CA VAL A 3 -4.63 22.50 -4.24
C VAL A 3 -3.76 21.35 -4.73
N ARG A 4 -3.85 20.18 -4.07
CA ARG A 4 -3.33 18.93 -4.61
C ARG A 4 -4.29 18.44 -5.69
N HIS A 5 -3.86 18.50 -6.94
CA HIS A 5 -4.65 18.05 -8.09
C HIS A 5 -4.49 16.55 -8.33
N SER A 6 -5.47 15.93 -8.99
CA SER A 6 -5.29 14.60 -9.57
C SER A 6 -4.16 14.66 -10.62
N LEU A 7 -3.24 13.71 -10.58
CA LEU A 7 -2.15 13.64 -11.56
C LEU A 7 -2.67 13.39 -12.97
N GLN A 8 -3.77 12.65 -13.11
CA GLN A 8 -4.47 12.44 -14.37
C GLN A 8 -4.97 13.77 -14.96
N GLU A 9 -5.58 14.64 -14.13
CA GLU A 9 -5.99 15.99 -14.54
C GLU A 9 -4.79 16.78 -15.06
N LEU A 10 -3.67 16.75 -14.33
CA LEU A 10 -2.45 17.48 -14.73
C LEU A 10 -1.86 16.95 -16.04
N CYS A 11 -1.91 15.63 -16.29
CA CYS A 11 -1.48 15.05 -17.56
C CYS A 11 -2.35 15.54 -18.73
N ILE A 12 -3.68 15.54 -18.56
CA ILE A 12 -4.62 16.03 -19.58
C ILE A 12 -4.40 17.51 -19.87
N ARG A 13 -4.20 18.34 -18.83
CA ARG A 13 -3.90 19.78 -19.00
C ARG A 13 -2.59 19.99 -19.76
N TYR A 14 -1.55 19.22 -19.40
CA TYR A 14 -0.24 19.29 -20.01
C TYR A 14 -0.27 18.98 -21.52
N GLU A 15 -1.00 17.92 -21.90
CA GLU A 15 -1.22 17.54 -23.30
C GLU A 15 -2.00 18.61 -24.08
N ASN A 16 -2.96 19.27 -23.43
CA ASN A 16 -3.77 20.35 -24.02
C ASN A 16 -3.10 21.74 -23.98
N GLY A 17 -1.85 21.83 -23.53
CA GLY A 17 -1.04 23.05 -23.60
C GLY A 17 -0.94 23.85 -22.29
N ASP A 18 -1.71 23.52 -21.26
CA ASP A 18 -1.53 24.08 -19.92
C ASP A 18 -0.52 23.24 -19.11
N ARG A 19 0.75 23.61 -19.24
CA ARG A 19 1.88 22.77 -18.80
C ARG A 19 2.47 23.19 -17.47
N ILE A 20 2.16 24.39 -16.99
CA ILE A 20 2.92 25.08 -15.92
C ILE A 20 3.02 24.22 -14.66
N LEU A 21 1.90 23.65 -14.19
CA LEU A 21 1.88 22.89 -12.94
C LEU A 21 2.74 21.62 -13.03
N LEU A 22 2.60 20.85 -14.12
CA LEU A 22 3.36 19.61 -14.28
C LEU A 22 4.85 19.91 -14.53
N GLU A 23 5.19 20.94 -15.32
CA GLU A 23 6.59 21.34 -15.49
C GLU A 23 7.22 21.80 -14.17
N ASN A 24 6.50 22.55 -13.34
CA ASN A 24 6.99 22.98 -12.03
C ASN A 24 7.24 21.78 -11.09
N LEU A 25 6.37 20.77 -11.13
CA LEU A 25 6.59 19.52 -10.42
C LEU A 25 7.89 18.83 -10.88
N ILE A 26 8.08 18.72 -12.20
CA ILE A 26 9.30 18.13 -12.79
C ILE A 26 10.56 18.92 -12.39
N ARG A 27 10.52 20.25 -12.45
CA ARG A 27 11.63 21.12 -12.01
C ARG A 27 11.99 20.86 -10.56
N ALA A 28 10.99 20.89 -9.67
CA ALA A 28 11.19 20.70 -8.24
C ALA A 28 11.77 19.30 -7.93
N PHE A 29 11.23 18.24 -8.55
CA PHE A 29 11.75 16.88 -8.38
C PHE A 29 13.21 16.75 -8.86
N ARG A 30 13.56 17.32 -10.02
CA ARG A 30 14.94 17.33 -10.51
C ARG A 30 15.90 17.99 -9.51
N VAL A 31 15.48 19.11 -8.91
CA VAL A 31 16.29 19.79 -7.89
C VAL A 31 16.48 18.89 -6.66
N ILE A 32 15.41 18.41 -6.02
CA ILE A 32 15.54 17.63 -4.78
C ILE A 32 16.25 16.29 -4.98
N GLN A 33 16.15 15.67 -6.16
CA GLN A 33 16.89 14.46 -6.53
C GLN A 33 18.36 14.74 -6.87
N SER A 34 18.75 16.00 -7.11
CA SER A 34 20.15 16.39 -7.35
C SER A 34 20.88 16.86 -6.10
N LEU A 35 20.15 17.16 -5.02
CA LEU A 35 20.74 17.63 -3.77
C LEU A 35 21.62 16.55 -3.13
N PRO A 36 22.70 16.93 -2.40
CA PRO A 36 23.51 15.98 -1.65
C PRO A 36 22.67 15.14 -0.68
N VAL A 37 23.00 13.85 -0.52
CA VAL A 37 22.23 12.89 0.30
C VAL A 37 22.06 13.28 1.77
N ASN A 38 22.92 14.14 2.30
CA ASN A 38 22.83 14.66 3.67
C ASN A 38 22.03 15.97 3.78
N HIS A 39 21.69 16.60 2.66
CA HIS A 39 20.87 17.81 2.62
C HIS A 39 19.45 17.47 3.08
N GLU A 40 18.88 18.31 3.97
CA GLU A 40 17.56 18.08 4.58
C GLU A 40 16.46 17.86 3.54
N ASP A 41 16.45 18.68 2.49
CA ASP A 41 15.48 18.61 1.39
C ASP A 41 15.85 17.65 0.25
N SER A 42 16.92 16.85 0.38
CA SER A 42 17.22 15.85 -0.65
C SER A 42 16.16 14.76 -0.68
N PHE A 43 15.82 14.30 -1.89
CA PHE A 43 14.90 13.18 -2.05
C PHE A 43 15.44 11.93 -1.34
N PHE A 44 16.76 11.68 -1.41
CA PHE A 44 17.40 10.55 -0.70
C PHE A 44 17.09 10.57 0.79
N LYS A 45 17.32 11.71 1.46
CA LYS A 45 17.13 11.82 2.91
C LYS A 45 15.66 11.71 3.30
N ILE A 46 14.77 12.35 2.54
CA ILE A 46 13.34 12.30 2.81
C ILE A 46 12.83 10.87 2.61
N ALA A 47 13.09 10.25 1.46
CA ALA A 47 12.76 8.85 1.17
C ALA A 47 13.23 7.89 2.28
N GLY A 48 14.45 8.13 2.79
CA GLY A 48 15.04 7.31 3.83
C GLY A 48 14.39 7.41 5.22
N TYR A 49 13.47 8.36 5.46
CA TYR A 49 12.71 8.38 6.71
C TYR A 49 11.74 7.20 6.84
N HIS A 50 11.32 6.61 5.72
CA HIS A 50 10.37 5.50 5.71
C HIS A 50 10.95 4.23 6.34
N GLY A 51 12.06 3.75 5.77
CA GLY A 51 12.72 2.51 6.10
C GLY A 51 14.24 2.68 6.09
N GLU A 52 14.88 2.20 5.04
CA GLU A 52 16.33 2.30 4.87
C GLU A 52 16.77 3.71 4.43
N PRO A 53 17.96 4.19 4.84
CA PRO A 53 18.86 3.56 5.81
C PRO A 53 18.29 3.64 7.22
N PHE A 54 18.29 2.51 7.94
CA PHE A 54 17.77 2.47 9.30
C PHE A 54 18.61 3.35 10.24
N VAL A 55 17.92 4.14 11.07
CA VAL A 55 18.58 5.17 11.92
C VAL A 55 19.02 4.66 13.29
N ARG A 56 18.58 3.45 13.64
CA ARG A 56 18.94 2.75 14.87
C ARG A 56 18.89 1.25 14.56
N GLU A 57 19.35 0.42 15.48
CA GLU A 57 19.16 -1.02 15.42
C GLU A 57 18.81 -1.53 16.82
N GLU A 58 17.90 -2.50 16.93
CA GLU A 58 17.73 -3.32 18.13
C GLU A 58 17.81 -4.82 17.77
N PRO A 59 19.03 -5.38 17.59
CA PRO A 59 19.21 -6.74 17.07
C PRO A 59 18.57 -7.85 17.92
N LYS A 60 18.18 -7.56 19.16
CA LYS A 60 17.54 -8.50 20.09
C LYS A 60 16.01 -8.50 20.02
N ASN A 61 15.40 -7.56 19.29
CA ASN A 61 13.95 -7.48 19.14
C ASN A 61 13.58 -7.79 17.68
N PRO A 62 13.12 -9.02 17.36
CA PRO A 62 12.78 -9.40 15.98
C PRO A 62 11.61 -8.62 15.39
N ASP A 63 10.81 -7.95 16.23
CA ASP A 63 9.68 -7.13 15.82
C ASP A 63 10.07 -5.66 15.58
N TRP A 64 11.31 -5.29 15.89
CA TRP A 64 11.74 -3.89 15.86
C TRP A 64 11.91 -3.37 14.43
N TRP A 65 11.34 -2.21 14.13
CA TRP A 65 11.49 -1.52 12.85
C TRP A 65 12.54 -0.41 12.92
N GLY A 66 13.42 -0.29 11.91
CA GLY A 66 14.51 0.68 11.93
C GLY A 66 14.28 2.01 11.26
N GLY A 67 13.18 2.12 10.50
CA GLY A 67 12.71 3.39 9.95
C GLY A 67 11.73 4.09 10.89
N TYR A 68 11.22 5.23 10.47
CA TYR A 68 10.23 5.99 11.25
C TYR A 68 8.78 5.65 10.89
N CYS A 69 8.54 5.00 9.75
CA CYS A 69 7.18 4.78 9.26
C CYS A 69 6.30 4.03 10.28
N GLN A 70 5.02 4.39 10.29
CA GLN A 70 4.01 3.74 11.13
C GLN A 70 3.14 2.84 10.26
N HIS A 71 3.17 1.54 10.51
CA HIS A 71 2.32 0.52 9.88
C HIS A 71 1.68 -0.34 10.98
N GLN A 72 0.49 -0.87 10.72
CA GLN A 72 -0.33 -1.65 11.66
C GLN A 72 -0.60 -0.90 12.97
N THR A 73 -0.60 0.44 12.92
CA THR A 73 -0.88 1.29 14.09
C THR A 73 -1.77 2.46 13.72
N VAL A 74 -2.43 3.03 14.73
CA VAL A 74 -3.30 4.21 14.61
C VAL A 74 -2.61 5.47 14.09
N LEU A 75 -1.28 5.48 14.03
CA LEU A 75 -0.50 6.59 13.48
C LEU A 75 -0.27 6.46 11.97
N PHE A 76 -0.69 5.36 11.31
CA PHE A 76 -0.48 5.15 9.88
C PHE A 76 -0.96 6.34 9.02
N PRO A 77 -2.24 6.80 9.09
CA PRO A 77 -2.70 7.89 8.23
C PRO A 77 -2.00 9.23 8.53
N THR A 78 -1.85 9.58 9.81
CA THR A 78 -1.32 10.89 10.20
C THR A 78 0.19 11.00 10.01
N TRP A 79 0.94 9.91 10.22
CA TRP A 79 2.38 9.87 9.93
C TRP A 79 2.64 10.03 8.43
N HIS A 80 1.90 9.30 7.57
CA HIS A 80 2.06 9.42 6.12
C HIS A 80 1.59 10.78 5.58
N ARG A 81 0.54 11.39 6.16
CA ARG A 81 0.18 12.78 5.86
C ARG A 81 1.33 13.74 6.14
N ALA A 82 1.93 13.66 7.33
CA ALA A 82 3.08 14.49 7.70
C ALA A 82 4.28 14.23 6.77
N TYR A 83 4.45 12.99 6.31
CA TYR A 83 5.51 12.59 5.41
C TYR A 83 5.36 13.16 3.99
N VAL A 84 4.17 13.06 3.40
CA VAL A 84 3.86 13.68 2.10
C VAL A 84 4.00 15.21 2.20
N TYR A 85 3.54 15.80 3.30
CA TYR A 85 3.72 17.23 3.56
C TYR A 85 5.21 17.62 3.67
N ARG A 86 6.06 16.79 4.30
CA ARG A 86 7.50 17.00 4.36
C ARG A 86 8.15 17.01 2.98
N LEU A 87 7.78 16.08 2.09
CA LEU A 87 8.27 16.09 0.70
C LEU A 87 7.77 17.32 -0.06
N GLU A 88 6.49 17.66 0.06
CA GLU A 88 5.91 18.83 -0.60
C GLU A 88 6.62 20.12 -0.21
N ASN A 89 7.00 20.29 1.06
CA ASN A 89 7.79 21.43 1.50
C ASN A 89 9.19 21.46 0.86
N ALA A 90 9.84 20.31 0.66
CA ALA A 90 11.12 20.25 -0.08
C ALA A 90 10.95 20.66 -1.54
N LEU A 91 9.88 20.19 -2.20
CA LEU A 91 9.55 20.58 -3.58
C LEU A 91 9.32 22.10 -3.69
N ARG A 92 8.63 22.70 -2.71
CA ARG A 92 8.38 24.15 -2.67
C ARG A 92 9.63 24.96 -2.37
N ASN A 93 10.50 24.48 -1.48
CA ASN A 93 11.79 25.11 -1.22
C ASN A 93 12.69 25.07 -2.46
N ALA A 94 12.59 24.00 -3.26
CA ALA A 94 13.32 23.86 -4.51
C ALA A 94 12.83 24.80 -5.62
N LEU A 95 11.57 25.25 -5.57
CA LEU A 95 10.97 26.14 -6.58
C LEU A 95 10.08 27.21 -5.93
N PRO A 96 10.66 28.16 -5.17
CA PRO A 96 9.90 29.10 -4.33
C PRO A 96 9.03 30.09 -5.13
N GLU A 97 9.30 30.29 -6.42
CA GLU A 97 8.49 31.08 -7.35
C GLU A 97 7.16 30.39 -7.71
N ALA A 98 7.09 29.05 -7.66
CA ALA A 98 5.88 28.29 -7.93
C ALA A 98 4.98 28.24 -6.69
N LYS A 99 4.30 29.35 -6.40
CA LYS A 99 3.49 29.53 -5.18
C LYS A 99 2.39 28.47 -5.01
N ASP A 100 1.82 28.00 -6.12
CA ASP A 100 0.75 27.00 -6.14
C ASP A 100 1.27 25.55 -6.25
N LEU A 101 2.59 25.33 -6.16
CA LEU A 101 3.15 23.98 -6.20
C LEU A 101 2.68 23.17 -4.99
N ALA A 102 1.96 22.08 -5.31
CA ALA A 102 1.53 21.05 -4.39
C ALA A 102 1.76 19.69 -5.05
N ILE A 103 2.05 18.66 -4.25
CA ILE A 103 2.23 17.32 -4.80
C ILE A 103 0.87 16.79 -5.29
N PRO A 104 0.74 16.35 -6.56
CA PRO A 104 -0.50 15.76 -7.01
C PRO A 104 -0.69 14.37 -6.40
N PHE A 105 -1.94 13.90 -6.39
CA PHE A 105 -2.25 12.52 -6.02
C PHE A 105 -2.45 11.66 -7.28
N TRP A 106 -1.94 10.45 -7.28
CA TRP A 106 -2.30 9.45 -8.28
C TRP A 106 -3.70 8.94 -7.96
N ASP A 107 -4.72 9.37 -8.70
CA ASP A 107 -6.09 8.90 -8.44
C ASP A 107 -6.21 7.44 -8.90
N GLU A 108 -5.99 6.49 -8.00
CA GLU A 108 -5.91 5.06 -8.33
C GLU A 108 -7.25 4.49 -8.79
N CYS A 109 -8.34 5.03 -8.25
CA CYS A 109 -9.70 4.59 -8.50
C CYS A 109 -10.33 5.19 -9.77
N ILE A 110 -9.72 6.22 -10.39
CA ILE A 110 -10.31 6.92 -11.54
C ILE A 110 -10.48 6.04 -12.79
N SER A 111 -9.61 5.03 -12.94
CA SER A 111 -9.60 4.11 -14.09
C SER A 111 -10.54 2.90 -13.90
N TYR A 112 -11.16 2.74 -12.73
CA TYR A 112 -12.03 1.61 -12.45
C TYR A 112 -13.19 1.54 -13.45
N GLY A 113 -13.40 0.36 -14.03
CA GLY A 113 -14.46 0.14 -15.03
C GLY A 113 -14.27 0.85 -16.38
N THR A 114 -13.10 1.45 -16.65
CA THR A 114 -12.73 1.98 -17.98
C THR A 114 -11.58 1.16 -18.60
N ASP A 115 -11.31 1.38 -19.89
CA ASP A 115 -10.14 0.82 -20.60
C ASP A 115 -8.85 1.64 -20.39
N ASP A 116 -8.91 2.69 -19.56
CA ASP A 116 -7.76 3.57 -19.32
C ASP A 116 -6.70 2.87 -18.48
N ALA A 117 -5.44 3.20 -18.76
CA ALA A 117 -4.32 2.73 -17.94
C ALA A 117 -4.40 3.34 -16.53
N PRO A 118 -4.22 2.54 -15.46
CA PRO A 118 -4.33 3.04 -14.09
C PRO A 118 -3.21 4.03 -13.73
N ILE A 119 -1.97 3.80 -14.17
CA ILE A 119 -0.86 4.72 -13.88
C ILE A 119 -0.78 5.81 -14.97
N PRO A 120 -0.80 7.11 -14.60
CA PRO A 120 -0.55 8.20 -15.54
C PRO A 120 0.79 8.05 -16.27
N TRP A 121 0.82 8.31 -17.58
CA TRP A 121 2.02 8.10 -18.41
C TRP A 121 3.26 8.82 -17.87
N ILE A 122 3.09 9.99 -17.23
CA ILE A 122 4.20 10.77 -16.67
C ILE A 122 4.93 10.02 -15.54
N VAL A 123 4.36 8.97 -14.96
CA VAL A 123 5.03 8.18 -13.91
C VAL A 123 5.75 6.97 -14.51
N THR A 124 5.50 6.62 -15.77
CA THR A 124 6.10 5.44 -16.43
C THR A 124 6.97 5.79 -17.63
N ALA A 125 6.82 6.96 -18.23
CA ALA A 125 7.60 7.38 -19.39
C ALA A 125 9.05 7.71 -19.02
N LYS A 126 10.03 7.12 -19.72
CA LYS A 126 11.45 7.46 -19.52
C LYS A 126 11.78 8.90 -19.92
N GLN A 127 11.01 9.46 -20.86
CA GLN A 127 11.19 10.80 -21.37
C GLN A 127 9.88 11.58 -21.34
N LEU A 128 9.97 12.89 -21.10
CA LEU A 128 8.86 13.82 -21.13
C LEU A 128 8.39 14.06 -22.58
N LEU A 129 7.08 14.23 -22.76
CA LEU A 129 6.49 14.55 -24.06
C LEU A 129 6.96 15.92 -24.61
N PHE A 130 7.23 16.87 -23.71
CA PHE A 130 7.84 18.16 -24.06
C PHE A 130 9.07 18.40 -23.16
N PRO A 131 10.17 18.97 -23.69
CA PRO A 131 11.34 19.29 -22.87
C PRO A 131 11.00 20.35 -21.82
N VAL A 132 11.45 20.12 -20.59
CA VAL A 132 11.41 21.10 -19.50
C VAL A 132 12.82 21.61 -19.28
N ASP A 133 13.03 22.90 -19.47
CA ASP A 133 14.34 23.57 -19.40
C ASP A 133 15.41 22.90 -20.28
N GLY A 134 15.00 22.51 -21.50
CA GLY A 134 15.86 21.87 -22.50
C GLY A 134 16.13 20.39 -22.28
N LYS A 135 15.51 19.76 -21.26
CA LYS A 135 15.75 18.34 -20.92
C LYS A 135 14.48 17.50 -20.97
N THR A 136 14.61 16.26 -21.41
CA THR A 136 13.50 15.28 -21.48
C THR A 136 13.58 14.18 -20.43
N ASP A 137 14.62 14.10 -19.58
CA ASP A 137 14.66 13.12 -18.49
C ASP A 137 13.47 13.31 -17.53
N ASN A 138 12.87 12.20 -17.11
CA ASN A 138 11.71 12.22 -16.25
C ASN A 138 12.06 11.74 -14.83
N PRO A 139 12.12 12.65 -13.83
CA PRO A 139 12.46 12.29 -12.45
C PRO A 139 11.36 11.47 -11.73
N LEU A 140 10.15 11.36 -12.30
CA LEU A 140 9.04 10.60 -11.71
C LEU A 140 9.03 9.12 -12.15
N CYS A 141 9.78 8.77 -13.19
CA CYS A 141 9.81 7.41 -13.73
C CYS A 141 10.49 6.40 -12.80
N SER A 142 11.57 6.83 -12.14
CA SER A 142 12.38 6.03 -11.23
C SER A 142 13.38 6.95 -10.52
N TYR A 143 14.04 6.45 -9.48
CA TYR A 143 15.10 7.17 -8.81
C TYR A 143 16.41 6.41 -8.89
N LYS A 144 17.52 7.14 -9.05
CA LYS A 144 18.88 6.60 -9.03
C LYS A 144 19.55 6.97 -7.72
N LEU A 145 19.93 5.98 -6.92
CA LEU A 145 20.56 6.19 -5.63
C LEU A 145 21.93 6.86 -5.79
N GLN A 146 22.15 7.96 -5.07
CA GLN A 146 23.44 8.65 -5.00
C GLN A 146 24.36 8.03 -3.93
N GLN A 147 23.80 7.24 -3.01
CA GLN A 147 24.53 6.47 -2.01
C GLN A 147 23.90 5.09 -1.88
N GLY A 148 24.71 4.06 -1.63
CA GLY A 148 24.19 2.72 -1.37
C GLY A 148 23.42 2.64 -0.06
N LEU A 149 22.45 1.74 -0.02
CA LEU A 149 21.72 1.34 1.17
C LEU A 149 22.28 0.01 1.67
N VAL A 150 22.53 -0.07 2.97
CA VAL A 150 23.08 -1.25 3.62
C VAL A 150 22.04 -1.76 4.61
N ASP A 151 21.67 -3.02 4.44
CA ASP A 151 20.82 -3.81 5.33
C ASP A 151 21.58 -5.02 5.86
N ASP A 152 22.33 -4.81 6.94
CA ASP A 152 23.09 -5.87 7.62
C ASP A 152 22.24 -6.74 8.57
N HIS A 153 20.91 -6.66 8.51
CA HIS A 153 20.00 -7.29 9.48
C HIS A 153 19.68 -8.75 9.18
N ASN A 154 20.05 -9.24 8.01
CA ASN A 154 19.89 -10.66 7.69
C ASN A 154 21.01 -11.47 8.35
N LEU A 155 20.67 -12.18 9.43
CA LEU A 155 21.60 -12.96 10.26
C LEU A 155 22.38 -14.06 9.51
N LYS A 156 21.96 -14.44 8.30
CA LYS A 156 22.62 -15.48 7.49
C LYS A 156 23.26 -14.94 6.20
N ASP A 157 22.68 -13.90 5.60
CA ASP A 157 23.25 -13.19 4.46
C ASP A 157 23.05 -11.67 4.63
N PRO A 158 23.91 -11.03 5.43
CA PRO A 158 23.75 -9.64 5.85
C PRO A 158 23.89 -8.65 4.70
N HIS A 159 24.07 -9.07 3.46
CA HIS A 159 24.14 -8.14 2.34
C HIS A 159 23.02 -8.36 1.33
N ARG A 160 22.14 -9.34 1.54
CA ARG A 160 21.12 -9.75 0.55
C ARG A 160 20.26 -8.59 0.04
N TYR A 161 19.87 -7.68 0.92
CA TYR A 161 18.93 -6.60 0.61
C TYR A 161 19.61 -5.26 0.35
N ASN A 162 20.95 -5.20 0.43
CA ASN A 162 21.72 -3.99 0.11
C ASN A 162 21.41 -3.49 -1.31
N LYS A 163 21.40 -2.18 -1.47
CA LYS A 163 21.32 -1.51 -2.78
C LYS A 163 22.62 -0.76 -3.01
N PRO A 164 23.38 -1.05 -4.09
CA PRO A 164 24.61 -0.32 -4.37
C PRO A 164 24.32 1.14 -4.75
N VAL A 165 25.35 1.99 -4.67
CA VAL A 165 25.32 3.30 -5.35
C VAL A 165 24.98 3.09 -6.83
N ASP A 166 24.29 4.07 -7.41
CA ASP A 166 23.80 4.05 -8.78
C ASP A 166 22.71 3.01 -9.08
N TYR A 167 22.23 2.26 -8.09
CA TYR A 167 21.02 1.45 -8.23
C TYR A 167 19.84 2.33 -8.64
N GLN A 168 19.04 1.83 -9.59
CA GLN A 168 17.84 2.50 -10.08
C GLN A 168 16.61 1.73 -9.60
N THR A 169 15.66 2.43 -8.98
CA THR A 169 14.42 1.80 -8.51
C THR A 169 13.66 1.18 -9.67
N VAL A 170 13.06 0.02 -9.43
CA VAL A 170 12.30 -0.73 -10.42
C VAL A 170 10.94 -1.17 -9.88
N ARG A 171 10.00 -1.34 -10.80
CA ARG A 171 8.64 -1.81 -10.54
C ARG A 171 8.39 -3.11 -11.29
N TYR A 172 7.27 -3.77 -11.00
CA TYR A 172 6.82 -4.93 -11.77
C TYR A 172 6.84 -4.64 -13.28
N PRO A 173 7.31 -5.57 -14.14
CA PRO A 173 7.74 -6.94 -13.86
C PRO A 173 9.23 -7.10 -13.52
N LEU A 174 9.99 -6.03 -13.30
CA LEU A 174 11.42 -6.11 -13.06
C LEU A 174 11.76 -6.52 -11.62
N SER A 175 13.01 -6.94 -11.44
CA SER A 175 13.60 -7.32 -10.17
C SER A 175 14.69 -6.36 -9.76
N GLY A 176 14.71 -5.97 -8.48
CA GLY A 176 15.67 -5.06 -7.87
C GLY A 176 16.51 -5.69 -6.76
N LEU A 177 16.45 -7.00 -6.56
CA LEU A 177 17.15 -7.69 -5.47
C LEU A 177 18.62 -7.94 -5.83
N VAL A 178 19.51 -7.04 -5.44
CA VAL A 178 20.89 -6.97 -5.99
C VAL A 178 22.00 -6.98 -4.93
N GLY A 179 21.67 -7.22 -3.67
CA GLY A 179 22.60 -6.99 -2.57
C GLY A 179 23.77 -7.98 -2.48
N ASN A 180 23.59 -9.21 -2.95
CA ASN A 180 24.66 -10.21 -3.08
C ASN A 180 24.84 -10.67 -4.54
N ALA A 181 25.94 -11.37 -4.82
CA ALA A 181 26.26 -11.82 -6.19
C ALA A 181 25.24 -12.82 -6.77
N LYS A 182 24.64 -13.68 -5.93
CA LYS A 182 23.66 -14.69 -6.36
C LYS A 182 22.35 -14.03 -6.81
N ASP A 183 21.81 -13.15 -5.99
CA ASP A 183 20.55 -12.47 -6.28
C ASP A 183 20.73 -11.45 -7.41
N LYS A 184 21.87 -10.74 -7.44
CA LYS A 184 22.22 -9.90 -8.60
C LYS A 184 22.20 -10.71 -9.90
N LYS A 185 22.79 -11.91 -9.92
CA LYS A 185 22.76 -12.78 -11.11
C LYS A 185 21.34 -13.22 -11.47
N LYS A 186 20.53 -13.63 -10.49
CA LYS A 186 19.10 -13.95 -10.71
C LYS A 186 18.32 -12.76 -11.26
N THR A 187 18.55 -11.56 -10.72
CA THR A 187 17.93 -10.32 -11.19
C THR A 187 18.35 -9.98 -12.61
N GLU A 188 19.62 -10.15 -12.97
CA GLU A 188 20.11 -9.97 -14.35
C GLU A 188 19.43 -10.95 -15.31
N ASP A 189 19.35 -12.24 -14.93
CA ASP A 189 18.72 -13.29 -15.74
C ASP A 189 17.21 -13.05 -15.90
N HIS A 190 16.52 -12.63 -14.84
CA HIS A 190 15.11 -12.24 -14.87
C HIS A 190 14.88 -11.03 -15.77
N ASN A 191 15.58 -9.93 -15.50
CA ASN A 191 15.40 -8.67 -16.22
C ASN A 191 15.79 -8.80 -17.71
N SER A 192 16.66 -9.76 -18.08
CA SER A 192 16.99 -10.05 -19.48
C SER A 192 15.77 -10.44 -20.34
N GLN A 193 14.69 -10.92 -19.71
CA GLN A 193 13.43 -11.28 -20.37
C GLN A 193 12.49 -10.07 -20.55
N TYR A 194 12.81 -8.94 -19.91
CA TYR A 194 11.96 -7.74 -19.81
C TYR A 194 12.71 -6.49 -20.29
N GLN A 195 13.35 -6.56 -21.45
CA GLN A 195 14.15 -5.44 -21.99
C GLN A 195 13.29 -4.34 -22.65
N ASN A 196 12.06 -4.66 -23.06
CA ASN A 196 11.15 -3.71 -23.70
C ASN A 196 10.39 -2.87 -22.67
N HIS A 197 10.76 -1.60 -22.53
CA HIS A 197 10.13 -0.66 -21.59
C HIS A 197 8.63 -0.49 -21.81
N GLU A 198 8.17 -0.31 -23.05
CA GLU A 198 6.74 -0.14 -23.33
C GLU A 198 5.95 -1.42 -23.03
N GLY A 199 6.53 -2.59 -23.33
CA GLY A 199 5.98 -3.89 -22.96
C GLY A 199 5.84 -4.04 -21.44
N ASN A 200 6.88 -3.68 -20.69
CA ASN A 200 6.87 -3.71 -19.23
C ASN A 200 5.82 -2.77 -18.64
N THR A 201 5.66 -1.56 -19.18
CA THR A 201 4.62 -0.61 -18.76
C THR A 201 3.22 -1.16 -18.98
N LYS A 202 2.99 -1.89 -20.08
CA LYS A 202 1.70 -2.58 -20.31
C LYS A 202 1.47 -3.70 -19.29
N ILE A 203 2.49 -4.52 -19.02
CA ILE A 203 2.42 -5.58 -18.00
C ILE A 203 2.09 -4.99 -16.62
N LEU A 204 2.75 -3.89 -16.23
CA LEU A 204 2.51 -3.19 -14.98
C LEU A 204 1.08 -2.63 -14.88
N ASN A 205 0.64 -1.89 -15.90
CA ASN A 205 -0.71 -1.32 -15.92
C ASN A 205 -1.78 -2.40 -15.88
N ASN A 206 -1.62 -3.48 -16.65
CA ASN A 206 -2.53 -4.60 -16.61
C ASN A 206 -2.57 -5.23 -15.22
N ASN A 207 -1.42 -5.46 -14.58
CA ASN A 207 -1.37 -6.02 -13.24
C ASN A 207 -2.19 -5.17 -12.24
N ILE A 208 -1.91 -3.86 -12.19
CA ILE A 208 -2.61 -2.94 -11.29
C ILE A 208 -4.10 -2.90 -11.61
N LYS A 209 -4.47 -2.87 -12.89
CA LYS A 209 -5.87 -2.91 -13.33
C LYS A 209 -6.61 -4.13 -12.77
N GLN A 210 -5.99 -5.31 -12.77
CA GLN A 210 -6.60 -6.51 -12.21
C GLN A 210 -6.65 -6.55 -10.68
N TRP A 211 -5.74 -5.86 -10.00
CA TRP A 211 -5.86 -5.60 -8.56
C TRP A 211 -7.00 -4.61 -8.27
N MET A 212 -7.14 -3.56 -9.08
CA MET A 212 -8.17 -2.53 -8.92
C MET A 212 -9.58 -3.05 -9.19
N ASP A 213 -9.77 -3.81 -10.28
CA ASP A 213 -11.10 -4.18 -10.77
C ASP A 213 -11.66 -5.45 -10.10
N GLY A 214 -10.80 -6.33 -9.57
CA GLY A 214 -11.24 -7.59 -8.92
C GLY A 214 -11.81 -8.59 -9.93
N THR A 215 -10.96 -9.43 -10.51
CA THR A 215 -11.25 -10.21 -11.73
C THR A 215 -12.09 -11.48 -11.56
N VAL A 216 -13.09 -11.52 -10.69
CA VAL A 216 -13.99 -12.69 -10.64
C VAL A 216 -15.42 -12.31 -10.95
N GLU A 217 -15.72 -12.21 -12.25
CA GLU A 217 -17.06 -12.51 -12.71
C GLU A 217 -17.28 -14.03 -12.62
N ILE A 218 -18.05 -14.48 -11.64
CA ILE A 218 -18.79 -15.74 -11.84
C ILE A 218 -19.71 -15.48 -13.04
N LYS A 219 -19.43 -16.14 -14.18
CA LYS A 219 -20.29 -16.03 -15.36
C LYS A 219 -21.74 -16.24 -14.94
N PRO A 220 -22.66 -15.34 -15.32
CA PRO A 220 -24.04 -15.41 -14.86
C PRO A 220 -24.65 -16.75 -15.27
N ASP A 221 -25.10 -17.52 -14.30
CA ASP A 221 -25.92 -18.72 -14.49
C ASP A 221 -27.39 -18.35 -14.86
N GLY A 222 -27.63 -17.06 -15.14
CA GLY A 222 -28.95 -16.49 -15.38
C GLY A 222 -29.63 -15.95 -14.12
N ASN A 223 -29.06 -16.16 -12.92
CA ASN A 223 -29.58 -15.63 -11.67
C ASN A 223 -28.78 -14.39 -11.23
N PRO A 224 -29.36 -13.19 -11.24
CA PRO A 224 -28.65 -11.95 -10.85
C PRO A 224 -28.22 -11.89 -9.37
N LYS A 225 -28.58 -12.89 -8.55
CA LYS A 225 -28.24 -13.00 -7.13
C LYS A 225 -26.96 -13.81 -6.84
N THR A 226 -26.33 -14.42 -7.83
CA THR A 226 -25.15 -15.29 -7.64
C THR A 226 -23.81 -14.55 -7.64
N LYS A 227 -23.81 -13.24 -7.39
CA LYS A 227 -22.57 -12.45 -7.37
C LYS A 227 -21.92 -12.59 -5.99
N ILE A 228 -20.69 -13.11 -5.95
CA ILE A 228 -19.86 -12.98 -4.75
C ILE A 228 -19.65 -11.47 -4.51
N PRO A 229 -19.88 -10.97 -3.29
CA PRO A 229 -19.54 -9.59 -2.95
C PRO A 229 -18.07 -9.33 -3.22
N ASP A 230 -17.78 -8.31 -4.02
CA ASP A 230 -16.41 -7.88 -4.25
C ASP A 230 -15.82 -7.28 -2.97
N THR A 231 -15.11 -8.11 -2.21
CA THR A 231 -14.47 -7.77 -0.93
C THR A 231 -12.96 -7.62 -1.04
N TYR A 232 -12.40 -7.89 -2.22
CA TYR A 232 -10.97 -8.00 -2.44
C TYR A 232 -10.43 -7.09 -3.55
N SER A 233 -11.26 -6.55 -4.44
CA SER A 233 -10.78 -5.50 -5.33
C SER A 233 -10.33 -4.29 -4.53
N VAL A 234 -9.26 -3.67 -4.99
CA VAL A 234 -8.71 -2.49 -4.32
C VAL A 234 -9.69 -1.32 -4.41
N PHE A 235 -10.43 -1.19 -5.51
CA PHE A 235 -11.48 -0.17 -5.65
C PHE A 235 -12.56 -0.29 -4.57
N SER A 236 -13.14 -1.49 -4.41
CA SER A 236 -14.19 -1.72 -3.41
C SER A 236 -13.65 -1.54 -1.99
N ARG A 237 -12.41 -1.95 -1.71
CA ARG A 237 -11.75 -1.71 -0.41
C ARG A 237 -11.61 -0.22 -0.07
N PHE A 238 -11.24 0.63 -1.04
CA PHE A 238 -11.26 2.09 -0.84
C PHE A 238 -12.66 2.64 -0.58
N GLN A 239 -13.71 2.10 -1.22
CA GLN A 239 -15.09 2.51 -0.94
C GLN A 239 -15.53 2.10 0.47
N ILE A 240 -15.20 0.87 0.89
CA ILE A 240 -15.61 0.30 2.17
C ILE A 240 -14.89 1.01 3.33
N CYS A 241 -13.59 1.32 3.19
CA CYS A 241 -12.86 1.99 4.28
C CYS A 241 -13.43 3.38 4.60
N LEU A 242 -14.01 4.07 3.62
CA LEU A 242 -14.67 5.36 3.83
C LEU A 242 -15.93 5.28 4.71
N GLN A 243 -16.44 4.07 4.99
CA GLN A 243 -17.58 3.80 5.87
C GLN A 243 -17.18 3.43 7.31
N ALA A 244 -15.87 3.31 7.60
CA ALA A 244 -15.37 2.88 8.89
C ALA A 244 -15.80 3.86 10.01
N GLU A 245 -16.58 3.38 10.97
CA GLU A 245 -17.34 4.20 11.93
C GLU A 245 -16.50 5.14 12.81
N ASN A 246 -15.22 4.82 13.02
CA ASN A 246 -14.30 5.63 13.80
C ASN A 246 -12.87 5.55 13.27
N TYR A 247 -12.04 6.50 13.69
CA TYR A 247 -10.67 6.65 13.21
C TYR A 247 -9.79 5.43 13.54
N THR A 248 -9.98 4.80 14.71
CA THR A 248 -9.16 3.67 15.14
C THR A 248 -9.24 2.52 14.14
N ILE A 249 -10.45 2.09 13.77
CA ILE A 249 -10.64 1.00 12.79
C ILE A 249 -10.41 1.46 11.34
N PHE A 250 -10.66 2.73 11.03
CA PHE A 250 -10.30 3.30 9.73
C PHE A 250 -8.78 3.24 9.49
N SER A 251 -7.98 3.49 10.52
CA SER A 251 -6.56 3.80 10.37
C SER A 251 -5.68 2.61 9.99
N ASN A 252 -5.94 1.40 10.48
CA ASN A 252 -5.01 0.28 10.37
C ASN A 252 -5.67 -1.09 10.45
N LYS A 253 -4.99 -2.10 9.89
CA LYS A 253 -5.48 -3.48 9.81
C LYS A 253 -5.73 -4.12 11.16
N ALA A 254 -4.81 -3.92 12.11
CA ALA A 254 -4.85 -4.60 13.40
C ALA A 254 -6.10 -4.20 14.22
N SER A 255 -6.45 -2.90 14.20
CA SER A 255 -7.68 -2.40 14.83
C SER A 255 -8.94 -2.92 14.15
N MET A 256 -8.99 -2.93 12.80
CA MET A 256 -10.14 -3.43 12.05
C MET A 256 -10.37 -4.93 12.28
N GLY A 257 -9.31 -5.74 12.24
CA GLY A 257 -9.40 -7.18 12.49
C GLY A 257 -9.95 -7.50 13.88
N GLN A 258 -9.43 -6.85 14.93
CA GLN A 258 -9.99 -7.00 16.29
C GLN A 258 -11.48 -6.63 16.34
N TRP A 259 -11.86 -5.57 15.64
CA TRP A 259 -13.24 -5.08 15.67
C TRP A 259 -14.21 -6.06 15.01
N ILE A 260 -13.81 -6.73 13.94
CA ILE A 260 -14.57 -7.81 13.29
C ILE A 260 -14.69 -9.01 14.24
N GLU A 261 -13.59 -9.47 14.84
CA GLU A 261 -13.57 -10.58 15.81
C GLU A 261 -14.52 -10.32 17.00
N GLU A 262 -14.50 -9.12 17.58
CA GLU A 262 -15.30 -8.76 18.75
C GLU A 262 -16.81 -8.66 18.45
N ARG A 263 -17.21 -8.43 17.19
CA ARG A 263 -18.60 -8.15 16.78
C ARG A 263 -19.27 -9.27 15.98
N HIS A 264 -18.72 -10.48 15.99
CA HIS A 264 -19.24 -11.67 15.27
C HIS A 264 -20.77 -11.91 15.40
N GLN A 265 -21.42 -11.48 16.49
CA GLN A 265 -22.88 -11.60 16.68
C GLN A 265 -23.75 -10.61 15.86
N LYS A 266 -23.13 -9.64 15.17
CA LYS A 266 -23.74 -8.74 14.19
C LYS A 266 -22.71 -8.59 13.06
N PRO A 267 -22.61 -9.52 12.10
CA PRO A 267 -21.50 -9.59 11.17
C PRO A 267 -21.42 -8.29 10.37
N TYR A 268 -20.50 -7.43 10.77
CA TYR A 268 -20.11 -6.22 10.05
C TYR A 268 -18.77 -6.54 9.41
N TYR A 269 -18.70 -6.42 8.09
CA TYR A 269 -17.44 -6.45 7.36
C TYR A 269 -16.94 -5.02 7.16
N GLY A 270 -15.70 -4.78 7.58
CA GLY A 270 -15.03 -3.49 7.41
C GLY A 270 -13.66 -3.68 6.80
N VAL A 271 -13.15 -2.59 6.24
CA VAL A 271 -11.82 -2.48 5.65
C VAL A 271 -11.16 -1.23 6.22
N SER A 272 -9.93 -1.34 6.68
CA SER A 272 -9.10 -0.19 7.06
C SER A 272 -8.43 0.44 5.84
N LEU A 273 -8.04 1.72 5.93
CA LEU A 273 -7.31 2.43 4.86
C LEU A 273 -5.99 1.73 4.48
N GLU A 274 -5.36 1.06 5.44
CA GLU A 274 -4.08 0.37 5.25
C GLU A 274 -4.19 -0.85 4.33
N GLU A 275 -5.37 -1.47 4.20
CA GLU A 275 -5.59 -2.66 3.35
C GLU A 275 -5.47 -2.38 1.84
N PRO A 276 -6.26 -1.45 1.25
CA PRO A 276 -6.08 -1.11 -0.16
C PRO A 276 -4.71 -0.46 -0.43
N HIS A 277 -4.13 0.27 0.53
CA HIS A 277 -2.75 0.75 0.47
C HIS A 277 -1.76 -0.40 0.27
N ASN A 278 -1.81 -1.43 1.12
CA ASN A 278 -0.91 -2.58 1.01
C ASN A 278 -1.04 -3.29 -0.35
N ALA A 279 -2.27 -3.42 -0.84
CA ALA A 279 -2.54 -4.05 -2.13
C ALA A 279 -1.89 -3.29 -3.31
N ILE A 280 -1.91 -1.96 -3.31
CA ILE A 280 -1.22 -1.15 -4.34
C ILE A 280 0.29 -1.29 -4.25
N HIS A 281 0.85 -1.26 -3.04
CA HIS A 281 2.28 -1.53 -2.82
C HIS A 281 2.70 -2.85 -3.47
N LEU A 282 1.95 -3.92 -3.20
CA LEU A 282 2.24 -5.25 -3.75
C LEU A 282 2.01 -5.29 -5.28
N ALA A 283 0.95 -4.68 -5.79
CA ALA A 283 0.65 -4.65 -7.23
C ALA A 283 1.74 -3.91 -8.04
N VAL A 284 2.25 -2.78 -7.54
CA VAL A 284 3.35 -2.03 -8.15
C VAL A 284 4.68 -2.74 -7.94
N GLY A 285 4.87 -3.32 -6.76
CA GLY A 285 6.11 -3.93 -6.28
C GLY A 285 6.41 -5.32 -6.83
N GLY A 286 5.43 -6.01 -7.41
CA GLY A 286 5.67 -7.24 -8.18
C GLY A 286 4.95 -8.49 -7.70
N PHE A 287 3.83 -8.31 -7.01
CA PHE A 287 2.85 -9.37 -6.83
C PHE A 287 1.85 -9.33 -7.97
N TYR A 288 1.86 -10.43 -8.69
CA TYR A 288 1.01 -10.61 -9.85
C TYR A 288 -0.45 -10.86 -9.48
N GLN A 289 -1.36 -10.40 -10.34
CA GLN A 289 -2.75 -10.81 -10.38
C GLN A 289 -3.14 -11.35 -11.77
N GLU A 290 -3.80 -12.52 -11.79
CA GLU A 290 -4.36 -13.10 -13.03
C GLU A 290 -5.42 -12.17 -13.63
N GLY A 291 -5.25 -11.86 -14.92
CA GLY A 291 -6.24 -11.12 -15.70
C GLY A 291 -7.15 -11.97 -16.58
N GLU A 292 -6.80 -13.25 -16.72
CA GLU A 292 -7.53 -14.29 -17.44
C GLU A 292 -7.35 -15.60 -16.66
N TYR A 293 -8.31 -16.52 -16.76
CA TYR A 293 -8.21 -17.86 -16.20
C TYR A 293 -6.97 -18.59 -16.78
N ASN A 294 -5.91 -18.79 -15.97
CA ASN A 294 -4.59 -19.40 -16.29
C ASN A 294 -3.42 -18.46 -16.63
N ALA A 295 -3.47 -17.18 -16.24
CA ALA A 295 -2.29 -16.34 -16.39
C ALA A 295 -1.38 -16.50 -15.17
N SER A 296 -0.12 -16.93 -15.34
CA SER A 296 0.76 -17.24 -14.20
C SER A 296 1.45 -16.00 -13.62
N PRO A 297 1.75 -15.98 -12.30
CA PRO A 297 2.64 -14.97 -11.73
C PRO A 297 3.95 -14.91 -12.50
N ILE A 298 4.48 -13.70 -12.74
CA ILE A 298 5.87 -13.51 -13.18
C ILE A 298 6.74 -13.66 -11.92
N PRO A 299 7.30 -14.85 -11.65
CA PRO A 299 8.03 -15.09 -10.42
C PRO A 299 9.38 -14.37 -10.50
N GLY A 300 9.90 -13.88 -9.36
CA GLY A 300 11.20 -13.20 -9.31
C GLY A 300 11.16 -11.70 -9.60
N ALA A 301 10.01 -11.12 -9.94
CA ALA A 301 9.82 -9.68 -9.88
C ALA A 301 9.91 -9.23 -8.40
N ASN A 302 10.85 -8.34 -8.09
CA ASN A 302 11.16 -7.84 -6.74
C ASN A 302 11.38 -6.31 -6.83
N GLY A 303 10.33 -5.59 -7.22
CA GLY A 303 10.34 -4.13 -7.34
C GLY A 303 10.24 -3.46 -5.97
N ASP A 304 10.84 -2.27 -5.86
CA ASP A 304 11.10 -1.62 -4.57
C ASP A 304 9.82 -1.25 -3.80
N MET A 305 8.71 -0.96 -4.51
CA MET A 305 7.41 -0.65 -3.90
C MET A 305 6.80 -1.80 -3.10
N GLY A 306 7.26 -3.03 -3.30
CA GLY A 306 6.63 -4.20 -2.68
C GLY A 306 7.06 -4.46 -1.24
N GLU A 307 8.04 -3.74 -0.73
CA GLU A 307 8.61 -3.91 0.60
C GLU A 307 8.90 -2.56 1.27
N ASN A 308 8.68 -2.48 2.58
CA ASN A 308 8.72 -1.21 3.31
C ASN A 308 10.12 -0.57 3.35
N GLU A 309 11.19 -1.34 3.20
CA GLU A 309 12.57 -0.87 3.35
C GLU A 309 12.92 0.20 2.34
N THR A 310 12.60 -0.03 1.06
CA THR A 310 13.05 0.81 -0.05
C THR A 310 11.91 1.41 -0.89
N ALA A 311 10.64 1.11 -0.59
CA ALA A 311 9.50 1.62 -1.36
C ALA A 311 9.53 3.14 -1.57
N ALA A 312 9.86 3.90 -0.52
CA ALA A 312 9.86 5.36 -0.57
C ALA A 312 10.94 5.97 -1.48
N PHE A 313 11.93 5.20 -1.93
CA PHE A 313 12.87 5.69 -2.94
C PHE A 313 12.25 5.70 -4.34
N ASP A 314 11.15 4.99 -4.59
CA ASP A 314 10.44 5.12 -5.86
C ASP A 314 9.54 6.37 -5.84
N PRO A 315 9.67 7.33 -6.79
CA PRO A 315 8.83 8.54 -6.81
C PRO A 315 7.31 8.27 -6.81
N ILE A 316 6.84 7.12 -7.32
CA ILE A 316 5.41 6.78 -7.27
C ILE A 316 4.89 6.60 -5.85
N PHE A 317 5.77 6.28 -4.88
CA PHE A 317 5.41 6.16 -3.48
C PHE A 317 4.68 7.41 -2.97
N PHE A 318 5.23 8.59 -3.24
CA PHE A 318 4.65 9.83 -2.72
C PHE A 318 3.37 10.24 -3.46
N LEU A 319 3.19 9.79 -4.71
CA LEU A 319 1.96 10.00 -5.48
C LEU A 319 0.84 9.07 -4.99
N HIS A 320 1.18 7.83 -4.66
CA HIS A 320 0.31 6.85 -3.99
C HIS A 320 -0.08 7.36 -2.59
N HIS A 321 0.88 7.74 -1.76
CA HIS A 321 0.62 8.24 -0.40
C HIS A 321 -0.13 9.57 -0.38
N ALA A 322 -0.02 10.40 -1.43
CA ALA A 322 -0.91 11.55 -1.61
C ALA A 322 -2.38 11.13 -1.88
N PHE A 323 -2.62 9.99 -2.52
CA PHE A 323 -3.96 9.42 -2.69
C PHE A 323 -4.49 8.75 -1.41
N ILE A 324 -3.62 8.12 -0.62
CA ILE A 324 -3.96 7.65 0.72
C ILE A 324 -4.35 8.83 1.61
N ASP A 325 -3.62 9.93 1.54
CA ASP A 325 -3.94 11.14 2.28
C ASP A 325 -5.23 11.82 1.78
N TYR A 326 -5.46 11.83 0.47
CA TYR A 326 -6.75 12.22 -0.13
C TYR A 326 -7.90 11.37 0.45
N THR A 327 -7.76 10.05 0.44
CA THR A 327 -8.77 9.12 0.97
C THR A 327 -9.02 9.36 2.46
N PHE A 328 -7.97 9.62 3.24
CA PHE A 328 -8.10 10.01 4.65
C PHE A 328 -8.89 11.32 4.81
N TRP A 329 -8.58 12.34 4.02
CA TRP A 329 -9.37 13.58 4.05
C TRP A 329 -10.84 13.37 3.65
N GLN A 330 -11.08 12.53 2.65
CA GLN A 330 -12.42 12.14 2.22
C GLN A 330 -13.19 11.39 3.33
N TRP A 331 -12.54 10.57 4.14
CA TRP A 331 -13.13 9.97 5.35
C TRP A 331 -13.44 11.04 6.41
N GLN A 332 -12.49 11.93 6.70
CA GLN A 332 -12.69 13.02 7.67
C GLN A 332 -13.89 13.91 7.30
N LEU A 333 -14.06 14.23 6.01
CA LEU A 333 -15.21 14.98 5.51
C LEU A 333 -16.54 14.23 5.74
N ARG A 334 -16.60 12.93 5.43
CA ARG A 334 -17.79 12.09 5.67
C ARG A 334 -18.17 12.05 7.15
N HIS A 335 -17.18 11.97 8.02
CA HIS A 335 -17.37 11.72 9.45
C HIS A 335 -17.28 13.00 10.30
N LYS A 336 -17.14 14.17 9.66
CA LYS A 336 -17.04 15.49 10.29
C LYS A 336 -15.86 15.60 11.28
N CYS A 337 -14.76 14.93 10.94
CA CYS A 337 -13.51 14.90 11.71
C CYS A 337 -12.42 15.76 11.03
N THR A 338 -12.76 16.97 10.57
CA THR A 338 -11.84 17.84 9.80
C THR A 338 -11.09 18.88 10.63
N THR A 339 -11.46 19.09 11.89
CA THR A 339 -10.85 20.13 12.74
C THR A 339 -9.78 19.55 13.66
N ALA A 340 -8.80 20.37 14.05
CA ALA A 340 -7.78 19.99 15.03
C ALA A 340 -8.41 19.33 16.29
N GLY A 341 -7.89 18.17 16.67
CA GLY A 341 -8.36 17.40 17.84
C GLY A 341 -9.68 16.63 17.64
N SER A 342 -10.25 16.60 16.43
CA SER A 342 -11.48 15.84 16.16
C SER A 342 -11.26 14.33 15.91
N LEU A 343 -10.01 13.89 15.74
CA LEU A 343 -9.66 12.47 15.68
C LEU A 343 -9.61 11.88 17.09
N THR A 344 -10.29 10.75 17.29
CA THR A 344 -10.30 10.01 18.55
C THR A 344 -9.72 8.60 18.33
N ILE A 345 -8.88 8.17 19.27
CA ILE A 345 -8.27 6.83 19.28
C ILE A 345 -8.83 6.06 20.47
N GLU A 346 -9.34 4.85 20.22
CA GLU A 346 -9.85 3.95 21.25
C GLU A 346 -8.69 3.22 21.93
N ALA A 347 -8.31 3.69 23.13
CA ALA A 347 -7.19 3.12 23.87
C ALA A 347 -7.37 1.62 24.16
N GLY A 348 -6.27 0.87 24.09
CA GLY A 348 -6.23 -0.55 24.44
C GLY A 348 -6.68 -1.50 23.32
N LYS A 349 -6.99 -0.98 22.12
CA LYS A 349 -7.22 -1.78 20.93
C LYS A 349 -5.90 -2.22 20.28
N LYS A 350 -5.91 -3.34 19.55
CA LYS A 350 -4.84 -3.72 18.61
C LYS A 350 -4.55 -2.51 17.72
N GLY A 351 -3.29 -2.23 17.44
CA GLY A 351 -2.87 -1.03 16.69
C GLY A 351 -2.69 0.25 17.53
N THR A 352 -3.09 0.30 18.81
CA THR A 352 -2.79 1.44 19.70
C THR A 352 -1.54 1.23 20.56
N THR A 353 -0.70 0.26 20.19
CA THR A 353 0.52 -0.08 20.92
C THR A 353 1.65 -0.28 19.92
N SER A 354 2.79 0.36 20.14
CA SER A 354 3.95 0.25 19.27
C SER A 354 4.60 -1.13 19.36
N MET A 355 4.98 -1.68 18.22
CA MET A 355 5.81 -2.88 18.10
C MET A 355 7.31 -2.60 18.31
N GLY A 356 7.69 -1.33 18.43
CA GLY A 356 9.06 -0.87 18.59
C GLY A 356 9.62 -0.26 17.31
N ASN A 357 10.15 0.95 17.41
CA ASN A 357 10.86 1.65 16.35
C ASN A 357 11.90 2.62 16.96
N PRO A 358 12.58 3.51 16.21
CA PRO A 358 13.58 4.41 16.79
C PRO A 358 13.03 5.41 17.83
N VAL A 359 11.72 5.65 17.81
CA VAL A 359 11.02 6.65 18.61
C VAL A 359 10.34 5.99 19.82
N PHE A 360 9.63 4.90 19.57
CA PHE A 360 8.81 4.21 20.54
C PHE A 360 9.43 2.87 20.89
N LYS A 361 9.52 2.57 22.19
CA LYS A 361 9.85 1.21 22.64
C LYS A 361 8.64 0.30 22.37
N LYS A 362 8.90 -0.99 22.20
CA LYS A 362 7.82 -1.98 22.13
C LYS A 362 6.93 -1.87 23.37
N GLY A 363 5.62 -1.93 23.17
CA GLY A 363 4.63 -1.78 24.24
C GLY A 363 4.23 -0.33 24.57
N THR A 364 4.81 0.67 23.91
CA THR A 364 4.41 2.08 24.13
C THR A 364 2.99 2.29 23.60
N THR A 365 2.10 2.83 24.43
CA THR A 365 0.77 3.27 23.98
C THR A 365 0.88 4.39 22.96
N LEU A 366 0.09 4.30 21.90
CA LEU A 366 0.02 5.29 20.83
C LEU A 366 -1.35 5.99 20.85
N ASP A 367 -1.32 7.30 20.70
CA ASP A 367 -2.48 8.19 20.75
C ASP A 367 -2.26 9.43 19.86
N THR A 368 -3.16 10.42 19.94
CA THR A 368 -3.07 11.60 19.08
C THR A 368 -1.96 12.58 19.47
N ASP A 369 -1.37 12.44 20.67
CA ASP A 369 -0.24 13.23 21.18
C ASP A 369 1.11 12.58 20.86
N SER A 370 1.10 11.34 20.36
CA SER A 370 2.30 10.61 20.01
C SER A 370 3.08 11.33 18.88
N PRO A 371 4.41 11.51 19.02
CA PRO A 371 5.21 12.25 18.05
C PRO A 371 5.29 11.53 16.70
N LEU A 372 5.00 12.27 15.64
CA LEU A 372 5.18 11.88 14.24
C LEU A 372 6.61 12.21 13.79
N ALA A 373 7.59 11.61 14.47
CA ALA A 373 8.99 11.80 14.11
C ALA A 373 9.29 11.22 12.71
N PRO A 374 10.26 11.78 11.97
CA PRO A 374 11.16 12.86 12.37
C PRO A 374 10.64 14.26 12.03
N PHE A 375 9.35 14.41 11.73
CA PHE A 375 8.78 15.66 11.21
C PHE A 375 8.64 16.70 12.31
N LYS A 376 9.37 17.81 12.17
CA LYS A 376 9.40 18.88 13.16
C LYS A 376 8.70 20.14 12.70
N GLN A 377 8.02 20.77 13.63
CA GLN A 377 7.46 22.11 13.51
C GLN A 377 8.58 23.17 13.62
N PRO A 378 8.31 24.45 13.27
CA PRO A 378 9.31 25.52 13.40
C PRO A 378 9.83 25.74 14.82
N ASN A 379 9.05 25.36 15.85
CA ASN A 379 9.47 25.40 17.26
C ASN A 379 10.37 24.21 17.65
N ASN A 380 10.75 23.34 16.69
CA ASN A 380 11.59 22.15 16.85
C ASN A 380 10.95 20.98 17.64
N GLU A 381 9.66 21.08 17.99
CA GLU A 381 8.87 19.94 18.47
C GLU A 381 8.42 19.07 17.29
N PHE A 382 8.20 17.78 17.54
CA PHE A 382 7.63 16.91 16.51
C PHE A 382 6.17 17.28 16.26
N TYR A 383 5.73 17.14 15.00
CA TYR A 383 4.30 17.10 14.71
C TYR A 383 3.65 15.95 15.47
N THR A 384 2.39 16.12 15.85
CA THR A 384 1.50 15.07 16.37
C THR A 384 0.31 14.88 15.44
N SER A 385 -0.53 13.89 15.70
CA SER A 385 -1.78 13.73 14.92
C SER A 385 -2.68 14.96 15.01
N LYS A 386 -2.66 15.67 16.15
CA LYS A 386 -3.43 16.91 16.36
C LYS A 386 -2.99 18.05 15.44
N ASP A 387 -1.73 18.07 15.05
CA ASP A 387 -1.13 19.15 14.25
C ASP A 387 -1.33 18.96 12.74
N VAL A 388 -1.79 17.77 12.32
CA VAL A 388 -1.98 17.39 10.91
C VAL A 388 -3.42 16.96 10.61
N THR A 389 -4.35 17.17 11.55
CA THR A 389 -5.75 16.77 11.35
C THR A 389 -6.44 17.69 10.34
N ASP A 390 -6.29 19.01 10.47
CA ASP A 390 -6.94 20.02 9.63
C ASP A 390 -5.97 20.48 8.53
N ILE A 391 -6.03 19.82 7.37
CA ILE A 391 -5.11 20.08 6.26
C ILE A 391 -5.22 21.52 5.73
N GLU A 392 -6.40 22.12 5.82
CA GLU A 392 -6.67 23.44 5.25
C GLU A 392 -6.11 24.55 6.16
N LYS A 393 -6.36 24.46 7.48
CA LYS A 393 -5.95 25.49 8.43
C LYS A 393 -4.57 25.26 9.03
N GLN A 394 -4.13 24.02 9.19
CA GLN A 394 -2.82 23.71 9.80
C GLN A 394 -1.73 23.54 8.75
N LEU A 395 -2.06 23.01 7.56
CA LEU A 395 -1.06 22.66 6.52
C LEU A 395 -1.20 23.48 5.22
N ASP A 396 -2.20 24.38 5.12
CA ASP A 396 -2.44 25.27 3.98
C ASP A 396 -2.52 24.54 2.61
N TYR A 397 -3.17 23.38 2.59
CA TYR A 397 -3.55 22.71 1.34
C TYR A 397 -4.95 22.08 1.43
N THR A 398 -5.56 21.86 0.28
CA THR A 398 -6.77 21.05 0.12
C THR A 398 -6.63 20.14 -1.10
N TYR A 399 -7.62 19.31 -1.35
CA TYR A 399 -7.67 18.42 -2.52
C TYR A 399 -8.59 18.97 -3.60
N GLY A 400 -8.14 18.88 -4.85
CA GLY A 400 -8.99 19.06 -6.02
C GLY A 400 -9.95 17.88 -6.20
N PRO A 401 -10.83 17.93 -7.22
CA PRO A 401 -11.78 16.85 -7.49
C PRO A 401 -11.08 15.51 -7.72
N GLY A 402 -11.66 14.43 -7.20
CA GLY A 402 -11.16 13.06 -7.34
C GLY A 402 -12.27 12.02 -7.36
N SER A 403 -11.90 10.76 -7.56
CA SER A 403 -12.84 9.64 -7.74
C SER A 403 -13.63 9.29 -6.47
N LEU A 404 -13.12 9.65 -5.28
CA LEU A 404 -13.73 9.33 -3.97
C LEU A 404 -14.47 10.52 -3.33
N ASP A 405 -14.73 11.59 -4.08
CA ASP A 405 -15.44 12.76 -3.57
C ASP A 405 -16.86 12.41 -3.08
N LEU A 406 -17.28 13.05 -1.99
CA LEU A 406 -18.61 12.88 -1.35
C LEU A 406 -19.81 12.89 -2.30
N PHE A 407 -19.74 13.66 -3.39
CA PHE A 407 -20.86 13.89 -4.30
C PHE A 407 -20.82 13.00 -5.55
N ARG A 408 -19.76 12.22 -5.76
CA ARG A 408 -19.70 11.25 -6.87
C ARG A 408 -20.40 9.96 -6.44
N THR A 409 -21.52 9.66 -7.09
CA THR A 409 -22.36 8.49 -6.81
C THR A 409 -22.10 7.28 -7.71
N GLN A 410 -21.22 7.42 -8.70
CA GLN A 410 -20.97 6.39 -9.69
C GLN A 410 -20.04 5.31 -9.12
N GLY A 411 -20.48 4.05 -9.12
CA GLY A 411 -19.69 2.91 -8.64
C GLY A 411 -19.67 2.73 -7.13
N HIS A 412 -20.58 3.36 -6.36
CA HIS A 412 -20.70 3.05 -4.93
C HIS A 412 -20.92 1.56 -4.73
N TYR A 413 -19.91 0.91 -4.15
CA TYR A 413 -20.09 -0.40 -3.55
C TYR A 413 -20.84 -0.19 -2.24
N THR A 414 -22.09 -0.65 -2.21
CA THR A 414 -22.82 -0.80 -0.96
C THR A 414 -22.48 -2.18 -0.44
N LEU A 415 -21.88 -2.26 0.76
CA LEU A 415 -21.76 -3.51 1.51
C LEU A 415 -23.12 -4.24 1.47
N PRO A 416 -23.16 -5.58 1.30
CA PRO A 416 -24.40 -6.32 1.34
C PRO A 416 -25.21 -5.88 2.57
N ALA A 417 -26.37 -5.28 2.35
CA ALA A 417 -27.20 -4.67 3.40
C ALA A 417 -27.79 -5.70 4.38
N ASP A 418 -27.51 -6.99 4.16
CA ASP A 418 -28.11 -8.07 4.90
C ASP A 418 -27.29 -8.43 6.15
N SER A 419 -27.99 -8.35 7.28
CA SER A 419 -27.63 -8.82 8.62
C SER A 419 -27.31 -10.33 8.75
N GLY A 420 -27.01 -11.01 7.65
CA GLY A 420 -26.76 -12.45 7.57
C GLY A 420 -25.53 -12.83 6.74
N ALA A 421 -24.60 -11.90 6.49
CA ALA A 421 -23.32 -12.21 5.89
C ALA A 421 -22.50 -13.12 6.82
N HIS A 422 -21.94 -14.19 6.30
CA HIS A 422 -20.97 -15.01 7.01
C HIS A 422 -19.58 -14.38 6.80
N ILE A 423 -18.82 -14.17 7.87
CA ILE A 423 -17.43 -13.72 7.75
C ILE A 423 -16.54 -14.96 7.78
N LEU A 424 -15.87 -15.22 6.67
CA LEU A 424 -14.81 -16.21 6.62
C LEU A 424 -13.53 -15.59 7.20
N HIS A 425 -12.97 -16.23 8.21
CA HIS A 425 -11.75 -15.82 8.88
C HIS A 425 -10.63 -16.80 8.55
N ILE A 426 -9.56 -16.28 7.95
CA ILE A 426 -8.34 -17.03 7.65
C ILE A 426 -7.26 -16.53 8.60
N TYR A 427 -6.71 -17.43 9.40
CA TYR A 427 -5.77 -17.11 10.49
C TYR A 427 -4.65 -18.16 10.59
N ASN A 428 -3.83 -18.05 11.64
CA ASN A 428 -2.66 -18.91 11.89
C ASN A 428 -1.55 -18.73 10.83
N ILE A 429 -1.39 -17.49 10.36
CA ILE A 429 -0.38 -17.12 9.36
C ILE A 429 0.59 -16.15 10.04
N SER A 430 1.87 -16.50 10.14
CA SER A 430 2.88 -15.62 10.70
C SER A 430 3.70 -14.93 9.61
N ARG A 431 3.93 -13.62 9.74
CA ARG A 431 4.88 -12.88 8.88
C ARG A 431 6.30 -13.42 8.96
N SER A 432 6.67 -14.10 10.04
CA SER A 432 8.01 -14.70 10.18
C SER A 432 8.23 -15.90 9.27
N ASP A 433 7.15 -16.52 8.76
CA ASP A 433 7.21 -17.74 7.97
C ASP A 433 7.53 -17.44 6.49
N TYR A 434 7.44 -16.17 6.08
CA TYR A 434 7.64 -15.70 4.72
C TYR A 434 8.70 -14.60 4.69
N SER A 435 9.54 -14.58 3.65
CA SER A 435 10.49 -13.49 3.44
C SER A 435 9.82 -12.40 2.61
N GLY A 436 9.82 -11.17 3.13
CA GLY A 436 9.17 -10.05 2.47
C GLY A 436 7.64 -10.10 2.57
N SER A 437 7.02 -9.30 1.73
CA SER A 437 5.58 -9.28 1.57
C SER A 437 5.04 -10.59 1.00
N PHE A 438 3.74 -10.83 1.18
CA PHE A 438 3.04 -11.96 0.58
C PHE A 438 1.55 -11.65 0.41
N VAL A 439 0.85 -12.50 -0.35
CA VAL A 439 -0.60 -12.40 -0.56
C VAL A 439 -1.26 -13.67 -0.05
N ILE A 440 -2.27 -13.53 0.80
CA ILE A 440 -3.16 -14.61 1.21
C ILE A 440 -4.29 -14.68 0.19
N ARG A 441 -4.30 -15.73 -0.64
CA ARG A 441 -5.33 -15.97 -1.64
C ARG A 441 -6.29 -17.02 -1.12
N THR A 442 -7.56 -16.69 -1.11
CA THR A 442 -8.61 -17.62 -0.68
C THR A 442 -9.52 -17.90 -1.85
N SER A 443 -9.67 -19.18 -2.17
CA SER A 443 -10.54 -19.66 -3.22
C SER A 443 -11.55 -20.65 -2.68
N VAL A 444 -12.68 -20.81 -3.38
CA VAL A 444 -13.74 -21.76 -3.05
C VAL A 444 -14.10 -22.61 -4.25
N ASP A 445 -14.35 -23.89 -4.01
CA ASP A 445 -14.89 -24.79 -5.03
C ASP A 445 -16.42 -24.60 -5.14
N LEU A 446 -16.89 -24.27 -6.34
CA LEU A 446 -18.32 -24.17 -6.66
C LEU A 446 -18.93 -25.57 -6.87
N PRO A 447 -20.26 -25.72 -6.68
CA PRO A 447 -20.95 -26.98 -6.95
C PRO A 447 -20.82 -27.50 -8.39
N ASN A 448 -20.54 -26.60 -9.35
CA ASN A 448 -20.32 -26.95 -10.76
C ASN A 448 -18.89 -27.49 -11.04
N GLY A 449 -18.04 -27.60 -10.02
CA GLY A 449 -16.67 -28.10 -10.12
C GLY A 449 -15.61 -27.06 -10.45
N ASN A 450 -15.98 -25.79 -10.68
CA ASN A 450 -15.03 -24.70 -10.89
C ASN A 450 -14.53 -24.15 -9.55
N THR A 451 -13.29 -23.67 -9.51
CA THR A 451 -12.73 -22.93 -8.35
C THR A 451 -12.70 -21.44 -8.67
N VAL A 452 -13.02 -20.59 -7.69
CA VAL A 452 -13.03 -19.13 -7.82
C VAL A 452 -12.32 -18.50 -6.64
N GLU A 453 -11.51 -17.47 -6.90
CA GLU A 453 -10.91 -16.64 -5.84
C GLU A 453 -11.97 -15.71 -5.24
N ILE A 454 -12.09 -15.74 -3.92
CA ILE A 454 -13.08 -14.97 -3.15
C ILE A 454 -12.43 -13.97 -2.18
N GLY A 455 -11.11 -14.07 -1.99
CA GLY A 455 -10.36 -13.14 -1.17
C GLY A 455 -8.90 -13.06 -1.56
N ARG A 456 -8.35 -11.88 -1.38
CA ARG A 456 -6.95 -11.56 -1.67
C ARG A 456 -6.45 -10.54 -0.68
N GLU A 457 -5.74 -11.01 0.33
CA GLU A 457 -5.21 -10.13 1.37
C GLU A 457 -3.74 -9.84 1.16
N ALA A 458 -3.43 -8.58 0.92
CA ALA A 458 -2.07 -8.10 0.74
C ALA A 458 -1.41 -7.83 2.09
N VAL A 459 -0.37 -8.59 2.41
CA VAL A 459 0.45 -8.37 3.59
C VAL A 459 1.73 -7.64 3.17
N LEU A 460 1.71 -6.31 3.32
CA LEU A 460 2.90 -5.49 3.16
C LEU A 460 3.84 -5.74 4.34
N SER A 461 5.04 -6.20 4.03
CA SER A 461 6.03 -6.55 5.02
C SER A 461 7.42 -6.09 4.62
N ARG A 462 8.39 -6.66 5.33
CA ARG A 462 9.80 -6.42 5.19
C ARG A 462 10.50 -7.73 4.88
N TRP A 463 11.59 -7.66 4.14
CA TRP A 463 12.37 -8.79 3.69
C TRP A 463 12.79 -9.74 4.81
N ASN A 464 13.12 -9.20 6.00
CA ASN A 464 13.48 -9.99 7.17
C ASN A 464 12.61 -9.65 8.40
N VAL A 465 11.82 -10.62 8.84
CA VAL A 465 11.05 -10.58 10.10
C VAL A 465 11.59 -11.63 11.11
N ALA A 466 12.64 -12.38 10.76
CA ALA A 466 13.10 -13.51 11.56
C ALA A 466 14.01 -13.10 12.74
N GLY A 467 13.77 -13.68 13.91
CA GLY A 467 14.75 -13.62 15.01
C GLY A 467 14.39 -14.21 16.38
N CYS A 468 13.21 -14.81 16.61
CA CYS A 468 12.98 -15.52 17.88
C CYS A 468 11.94 -16.65 17.76
N ALA A 469 12.36 -17.88 18.05
CA ALA A 469 11.49 -19.07 18.08
C ALA A 469 10.39 -19.02 19.15
N ASN A 470 10.43 -18.05 20.09
CA ASN A 470 9.48 -17.92 21.20
C ASN A 470 8.54 -16.70 21.07
N CYS A 471 8.58 -15.96 19.95
CA CYS A 471 7.74 -14.77 19.75
C CYS A 471 6.48 -15.09 18.94
N GLN A 472 5.55 -15.84 19.54
CA GLN A 472 4.36 -16.39 18.87
C GLN A 472 3.10 -15.49 18.89
N GLY A 473 3.17 -14.26 19.41
CA GLY A 473 1.97 -13.48 19.75
C GLY A 473 1.66 -12.21 18.94
N HIS A 474 2.56 -11.75 18.06
CA HIS A 474 2.44 -10.39 17.49
C HIS A 474 2.79 -10.24 15.99
N LEU A 475 2.96 -11.36 15.28
CA LEU A 475 3.25 -11.38 13.84
C LEU A 475 2.16 -12.10 13.04
N ASN A 476 1.02 -12.37 13.67
CA ASN A 476 -0.08 -13.06 13.03
C ASN A 476 -0.79 -12.10 12.07
N GLU A 477 -1.11 -12.61 10.89
CA GLU A 477 -1.91 -11.92 9.89
C GLU A 477 -3.23 -12.64 9.72
N ASP A 478 -4.29 -11.84 9.65
CA ASP A 478 -5.65 -12.30 9.47
C ASP A 478 -6.17 -11.81 8.12
N SER A 479 -7.02 -12.61 7.49
CA SER A 479 -7.81 -12.22 6.33
C SER A 479 -9.28 -12.49 6.61
N PHE A 480 -10.11 -11.48 6.41
CA PHE A 480 -11.56 -11.54 6.59
C PHE A 480 -12.24 -11.38 5.23
N ILE A 481 -13.21 -12.24 4.93
CA ILE A 481 -13.95 -12.21 3.67
C ILE A 481 -15.43 -12.28 3.99
N ALA A 482 -16.18 -11.27 3.56
CA ALA A 482 -17.63 -11.28 3.68
C ALA A 482 -18.27 -12.11 2.57
N ILE A 483 -19.10 -13.07 2.96
CA ILE A 483 -19.88 -13.88 2.04
C ILE A 483 -21.35 -13.64 2.36
N ASP A 484 -22.08 -13.05 1.40
CA ASP A 484 -23.50 -12.81 1.58
C ASP A 484 -24.31 -14.12 1.62
N LYS A 485 -25.56 -14.00 2.07
CA LYS A 485 -26.45 -15.15 2.22
C LYS A 485 -26.71 -15.90 0.91
N ASP A 486 -26.95 -15.18 -0.18
CA ASP A 486 -27.28 -15.79 -1.48
C ASP A 486 -26.08 -16.58 -2.02
N THR A 487 -24.87 -16.02 -1.89
CA THR A 487 -23.59 -16.67 -2.18
C THR A 487 -23.39 -17.90 -1.30
N MET A 488 -23.65 -17.79 0.00
CA MET A 488 -23.54 -18.93 0.92
C MET A 488 -24.51 -20.06 0.59
N ASP A 489 -25.73 -19.75 0.16
CA ASP A 489 -26.72 -20.75 -0.24
C ASP A 489 -26.31 -21.49 -1.52
N ILE A 490 -25.62 -20.79 -2.44
CA ILE A 490 -25.01 -21.41 -3.64
C ILE A 490 -23.88 -22.35 -3.25
N LEU A 491 -22.94 -21.89 -2.41
CA LEU A 491 -21.79 -22.68 -1.98
C LEU A 491 -22.22 -23.97 -1.25
N LYS A 492 -23.33 -23.92 -0.52
CA LYS A 492 -23.96 -25.05 0.16
C LYS A 492 -24.59 -26.09 -0.77
N GLY A 493 -24.89 -25.75 -2.03
CA GLY A 493 -25.48 -26.67 -2.99
C GLY A 493 -26.88 -27.19 -2.61
N GLY A 494 -27.61 -26.47 -1.73
CA GLY A 494 -28.97 -26.83 -1.30
C GLY A 494 -29.08 -27.62 0.02
N GLU A 495 -27.98 -28.06 0.62
CA GLU A 495 -27.96 -28.66 1.97
C GLU A 495 -27.49 -27.62 3.01
N GLN A 496 -28.04 -27.60 4.22
CA GLN A 496 -27.62 -26.66 5.28
C GLN A 496 -26.29 -27.04 5.95
N ASP A 497 -25.32 -27.57 5.21
CA ASP A 497 -24.06 -28.04 5.78
C ASP A 497 -22.88 -27.16 5.36
N LEU A 498 -22.46 -26.28 6.28
CA LEU A 498 -21.26 -25.44 6.12
C LEU A 498 -19.98 -26.28 5.98
N GLN A 499 -19.96 -27.53 6.46
CA GLN A 499 -18.77 -28.39 6.43
C GLN A 499 -18.44 -28.91 5.03
N ASN A 500 -19.39 -28.83 4.09
CA ASN A 500 -19.18 -29.29 2.72
C ASN A 500 -18.55 -28.24 1.80
N ILE A 501 -18.44 -26.98 2.25
CA ILE A 501 -17.80 -25.91 1.47
C ILE A 501 -16.29 -26.08 1.54
N LYS A 502 -15.65 -26.27 0.39
CA LYS A 502 -14.20 -26.47 0.30
C LYS A 502 -13.50 -25.16 -0.02
N PHE A 503 -12.93 -24.55 1.01
CA PHE A 503 -12.02 -23.42 0.87
C PHE A 503 -10.59 -23.91 0.65
N LYS A 504 -9.84 -23.17 -0.18
CA LYS A 504 -8.43 -23.36 -0.45
C LYS A 504 -7.72 -22.05 -0.14
N VAL A 505 -6.70 -22.10 0.72
CA VAL A 505 -5.84 -20.95 1.01
C VAL A 505 -4.48 -21.20 0.40
N GLU A 506 -4.03 -20.27 -0.43
CA GLU A 506 -2.70 -20.26 -1.05
C GLU A 506 -1.96 -19.00 -0.63
N ILE A 507 -0.66 -19.15 -0.34
CA ILE A 507 0.20 -18.01 -0.02
C ILE A 507 1.13 -17.73 -1.22
N GLN A 508 0.85 -16.63 -1.92
CA GLN A 508 1.75 -16.11 -2.96
C GLN A 508 2.87 -15.30 -2.28
N SER A 509 4.06 -15.87 -2.20
CA SER A 509 5.27 -15.22 -1.68
C SER A 509 6.33 -15.05 -2.78
N ARG A 510 7.34 -14.19 -2.55
CA ARG A 510 8.41 -13.89 -3.52
C ARG A 510 9.27 -15.11 -3.90
N GLU A 511 9.43 -16.06 -2.99
CA GLU A 511 10.11 -17.34 -3.23
C GLU A 511 9.60 -18.40 -2.24
N VAL A 512 8.79 -19.37 -2.70
CA VAL A 512 8.74 -20.67 -2.01
C VAL A 512 9.99 -21.45 -2.42
N GLY A 513 11.06 -21.36 -1.62
CA GLY A 513 12.22 -22.25 -1.73
C GLY A 513 13.48 -21.74 -2.47
N GLY A 514 13.76 -20.43 -2.47
CA GLY A 514 15.01 -19.86 -3.02
C GLY A 514 16.07 -19.42 -2.00
N GLY A 515 15.70 -19.40 -0.72
CA GLY A 515 16.59 -19.16 0.42
C GLY A 515 15.95 -19.51 1.77
N TRP A 516 16.08 -20.77 2.18
CA TRP A 516 16.23 -21.25 3.57
C TRP A 516 15.23 -20.86 4.68
N LEU A 517 14.06 -20.29 4.38
CA LEU A 517 12.87 -20.53 5.23
C LEU A 517 12.37 -21.94 4.90
N GLY A 518 12.13 -22.77 5.91
CA GLY A 518 11.55 -24.10 5.73
C GLY A 518 10.15 -24.00 5.11
N LYS A 519 9.46 -25.14 4.97
CA LYS A 519 8.00 -25.07 4.78
C LYS A 519 7.40 -24.17 5.87
N PRO A 520 6.32 -23.41 5.59
CA PRO A 520 5.63 -22.63 6.61
C PRO A 520 5.45 -23.48 7.87
N GLN A 521 5.76 -22.92 9.04
CA GLN A 521 5.63 -23.68 10.29
C GLN A 521 4.15 -23.89 10.64
N HIS A 522 3.29 -23.03 10.10
CA HIS A 522 1.86 -22.99 10.35
C HIS A 522 1.10 -23.14 9.03
N GLU A 523 0.15 -24.07 8.98
CA GLU A 523 -0.83 -24.11 7.90
C GLU A 523 -1.95 -23.12 8.20
N PRO A 524 -2.42 -22.34 7.19
CA PRO A 524 -3.56 -21.47 7.35
C PRO A 524 -4.79 -22.24 7.84
N LEU A 525 -5.49 -21.68 8.83
CA LEU A 525 -6.76 -22.21 9.33
C LEU A 525 -7.90 -21.33 8.80
N VAL A 526 -9.06 -21.94 8.62
CA VAL A 526 -10.27 -21.29 8.10
C VAL A 526 -11.43 -21.58 9.03
N GLU A 527 -12.14 -20.53 9.45
CA GLU A 527 -13.36 -20.64 10.25
C GLU A 527 -14.41 -19.61 9.81
N PHE A 528 -15.66 -19.84 10.22
CA PHE A 528 -16.71 -18.84 10.12
C PHE A 528 -16.90 -18.16 11.48
N LEU A 529 -16.98 -16.82 11.48
CA LEU A 529 -17.31 -16.02 12.66
C LEU A 529 -18.83 -15.87 12.85
#